data_AF-A0A7J9CK82-F1
#
_entry.id   AF-A0A7J9CK82-F1
#
_cell.length_a   1.000
_cell.length_b   1.000
_cell.length_c   1.000
_cell.angle_alpha   90.00
_cell.angle_beta   90.00
_cell.angle_gamma   90.00
#
_symmetry.space_group_name_H-M   'P 1'
#
loop_
_entity.id
_entity.type
_entity.pdbx_description
1 polymer ?
#
loop_
_entity_poly.entity_id
_entity_poly.type
_entity_poly.pdbx_seq_one_letter_code
_entity_poly.pdbx_strand_id
1 'polypeptide(L)'
;QVAQLRQRFFNSISPGGLAGDRRGVVPASGFSFSAQQIWRVIKENKDLDLPAHKVMVATVRCEEIANEKFCRLSSDEDWLALEEAVQSGSVSGFGRRLSSILETYFSEYDSEATYFDEDVRNAKRKHLESKALDLVHPAYLNLLGHLRFKALENFKSRLEQMLKEAEGFAASARACTESCMHEFDQGCAGLFSSLPDAAIKQANWDASKVREKLRRDIDAHILSVRDAKLSELVARYEEKLRQLLCEPVESLFDAAGRDTWASIRKLLRRETETAVLEFSTAISSFELDQPTIESMLQGLRDYARNLVVKKAREEAGKVLILMKDR
;
A
#
# COMPACT_ATOMS: atom_id res chain seq x y z
N GLN A 1 -60.65 62.43 -0.48
CA GLN A 1 -59.93 61.40 -1.26
C GLN A 1 -60.45 59.98 -0.99
N VAL A 2 -60.48 59.47 0.25
CA VAL A 2 -61.02 58.11 0.55
C VAL A 2 -62.50 57.94 0.16
N ALA A 3 -63.34 58.95 0.39
CA ALA A 3 -64.76 58.91 0.01
C ALA A 3 -64.97 58.77 -1.51
N GLN A 4 -64.15 59.47 -2.31
CA GLN A 4 -64.18 59.36 -3.77
C GLN A 4 -63.71 57.98 -4.24
N LEU A 5 -62.68 57.41 -3.62
CA LEU A 5 -62.24 56.03 -3.92
C LEU A 5 -63.32 55.01 -3.60
N ARG A 6 -63.99 55.14 -2.44
CA ARG A 6 -65.10 54.28 -2.03
C ARG A 6 -66.25 54.35 -3.05
N GLN A 7 -66.58 55.54 -3.53
CA GLN A 7 -67.61 55.72 -4.57
C GLN A 7 -67.22 55.06 -5.90
N ARG A 8 -65.93 55.05 -6.26
CA ARG A 8 -65.41 54.32 -7.43
C ARG A 8 -65.44 52.78 -7.28
N PHE A 9 -65.37 52.25 -6.05
CA PHE A 9 -65.56 50.81 -5.78
C PHE A 9 -67.03 50.40 -5.86
N PHE A 10 -67.95 51.23 -5.37
CA PHE A 10 -69.40 50.97 -5.49
C PHE A 10 -69.87 51.00 -6.95
N ASN A 11 -69.34 51.92 -7.75
CA ASN A 11 -69.63 52.02 -9.20
C ASN A 11 -68.63 51.22 -10.06
N SER A 12 -68.05 50.14 -9.51
CA SER A 12 -66.86 49.49 -10.11
C SER A 12 -67.08 48.85 -11.48
N ILE A 13 -68.32 48.43 -11.78
CA ILE A 13 -68.71 47.80 -13.04
C ILE A 13 -69.25 48.79 -14.09
N SER A 14 -69.41 50.07 -13.73
CA SER A 14 -69.83 51.11 -14.66
C SER A 14 -68.67 51.54 -15.57
N PRO A 15 -68.92 52.10 -16.77
CA PRO A 15 -67.87 52.68 -17.61
C PRO A 15 -67.04 53.72 -16.82
N GLY A 16 -65.73 53.50 -16.68
CA GLY A 16 -64.84 54.32 -15.83
C GLY A 16 -64.68 53.85 -14.36
N GLY A 17 -65.34 52.76 -13.97
CA GLY A 17 -65.19 52.08 -12.68
C GLY A 17 -63.90 51.26 -12.54
N LEU A 18 -63.56 50.87 -11.31
CA LEU A 18 -62.28 50.20 -10.99
C LEU A 18 -62.21 48.73 -11.45
N ALA A 19 -63.34 48.07 -11.67
CA ALA A 19 -63.34 46.63 -11.97
C ALA A 19 -63.13 46.32 -13.45
N GLY A 20 -63.54 47.18 -14.39
CA GLY A 20 -63.25 47.06 -15.84
C GLY A 20 -63.49 45.68 -16.47
N ASP A 21 -63.02 45.50 -17.72
CA ASP A 21 -63.07 44.26 -18.52
C ASP A 21 -62.19 43.12 -17.96
N ARG A 22 -62.38 42.70 -16.70
CA ARG A 22 -61.67 41.55 -16.13
C ARG A 22 -62.20 40.25 -16.72
N ARG A 23 -61.46 39.67 -17.68
CA ARG A 23 -61.82 38.45 -18.43
C ARG A 23 -61.54 37.12 -17.72
N GLY A 24 -61.27 37.14 -16.41
CA GLY A 24 -60.91 35.96 -15.61
C GLY A 24 -61.81 35.78 -14.39
N VAL A 25 -63.13 35.81 -14.60
CA VAL A 25 -64.12 35.73 -13.50
C VAL A 25 -64.25 34.28 -13.04
N VAL A 26 -63.89 34.02 -11.79
CA VAL A 26 -64.11 32.72 -11.13
C VAL A 26 -65.38 32.84 -10.27
N PRO A 27 -66.35 31.91 -10.38
CA PRO A 27 -67.51 31.87 -9.49
C PRO A 27 -67.08 31.80 -8.02
N ALA A 28 -67.83 32.44 -7.12
CA ALA A 28 -67.50 32.45 -5.70
C ALA A 28 -67.33 31.03 -5.10
N SER A 29 -68.15 30.07 -5.57
CA SER A 29 -68.07 28.66 -5.18
C SER A 29 -66.78 27.96 -5.63
N GLY A 30 -66.18 28.38 -6.73
CA GLY A 30 -64.93 27.82 -7.27
C GLY A 30 -63.67 28.58 -6.84
N PHE A 31 -63.83 29.71 -6.14
CA PHE A 31 -62.70 30.58 -5.80
C PHE A 31 -61.68 29.89 -4.88
N SER A 32 -62.14 29.17 -3.85
CA SER A 32 -61.22 28.48 -2.92
C SER A 32 -60.35 27.46 -3.66
N PHE A 33 -60.95 26.65 -4.53
CA PHE A 33 -60.24 25.67 -5.34
C PHE A 33 -59.27 26.34 -6.31
N SER A 34 -59.73 27.36 -7.05
CA SER A 34 -58.88 28.10 -7.98
C SER A 34 -57.69 28.75 -7.28
N ALA A 35 -57.90 29.38 -6.12
CA ALA A 35 -56.83 30.00 -5.34
C ALA A 35 -55.82 28.97 -4.82
N GLN A 36 -56.29 27.79 -4.37
CA GLN A 36 -55.41 26.70 -3.96
C GLN A 36 -54.57 26.15 -5.13
N GLN A 37 -55.14 26.01 -6.33
CA GLN A 37 -54.38 25.58 -7.50
C GLN A 37 -53.35 26.63 -7.93
N ILE A 38 -53.74 27.92 -7.96
CA ILE A 38 -52.80 29.01 -8.25
C ILE A 38 -51.66 29.01 -7.23
N TRP A 39 -51.97 28.88 -5.94
CA TRP A 39 -50.96 28.83 -4.88
C TRP A 39 -50.04 27.61 -5.00
N ARG A 40 -50.59 26.45 -5.36
CA ARG A 40 -49.80 25.23 -5.63
C ARG A 40 -48.81 25.46 -6.77
N VAL A 41 -49.29 25.98 -7.90
CA VAL A 41 -48.45 26.28 -9.07
C VAL A 41 -47.35 27.29 -8.71
N ILE A 42 -47.67 28.34 -7.96
CA ILE A 42 -46.67 29.32 -7.48
C ILE A 42 -45.63 28.64 -6.59
N LYS A 43 -46.07 27.81 -5.64
CA LYS A 43 -45.19 27.16 -4.66
C LYS A 43 -44.29 26.09 -5.28
N GLU A 44 -44.76 25.39 -6.30
CA GLU A 44 -44.03 24.30 -6.98
C GLU A 44 -43.15 24.80 -8.14
N ASN A 45 -43.25 26.08 -8.50
CA ASN A 45 -42.48 26.63 -9.62
C ASN A 45 -41.03 26.91 -9.22
N LYS A 46 -40.10 26.08 -9.73
CA LYS A 46 -38.66 26.21 -9.51
C LYS A 46 -38.06 27.49 -10.12
N ASP A 47 -38.68 28.07 -11.14
CA ASP A 47 -38.21 29.32 -11.74
C ASP A 47 -38.49 30.54 -10.83
N LEU A 48 -39.40 30.39 -9.85
CA LEU A 48 -39.64 31.38 -8.80
C LEU A 48 -38.75 31.15 -7.56
N ASP A 49 -38.04 30.02 -7.50
CA ASP A 49 -37.04 29.72 -6.47
C ASP A 49 -35.74 30.45 -6.81
N LEU A 50 -35.83 31.78 -6.84
CA LEU A 50 -34.70 32.65 -7.07
C LEU A 50 -33.85 32.59 -5.80
N PRO A 51 -32.61 32.04 -5.84
CA PRO A 51 -31.70 32.20 -4.72
C PRO A 51 -31.66 33.68 -4.40
N ALA A 52 -31.78 34.04 -3.12
CA ALA A 52 -31.67 35.44 -2.73
C ALA A 52 -30.42 36.00 -3.42
N HIS A 53 -30.52 37.12 -4.14
CA HIS A 53 -29.45 37.65 -4.99
C HIS A 53 -28.07 37.65 -4.29
N LYS A 54 -28.06 37.84 -2.97
CA LYS A 54 -26.91 37.66 -2.07
C LYS A 54 -26.22 36.28 -2.18
N VAL A 55 -26.97 35.18 -2.14
CA VAL A 55 -26.48 33.79 -2.26
C VAL A 55 -25.93 33.53 -3.66
N MET A 56 -26.60 34.04 -4.69
CA MET A 56 -26.13 33.91 -6.08
C MET A 56 -24.78 34.62 -6.26
N VAL A 57 -24.67 35.88 -5.81
CA VAL A 57 -23.42 36.65 -5.87
C VAL A 57 -22.33 35.98 -5.03
N ALA A 58 -22.64 35.52 -3.82
CA ALA A 58 -21.71 34.77 -2.98
C ALA A 58 -21.20 33.51 -3.68
N THR A 59 -22.07 32.79 -4.40
CA THR A 59 -21.71 31.53 -5.07
C THR A 59 -20.66 31.77 -6.13
N VAL A 60 -20.88 32.77 -6.99
CA VAL A 60 -19.93 33.15 -8.04
C VAL A 60 -18.63 33.66 -7.43
N ARG A 61 -18.69 34.57 -6.44
CA ARG A 61 -17.49 35.16 -5.85
C ARG A 61 -16.64 34.18 -5.06
N CYS A 62 -17.25 33.36 -4.19
CA CYS A 62 -16.50 32.33 -3.46
C CYS A 62 -15.90 31.28 -4.41
N GLU A 63 -16.55 30.99 -5.54
CA GLU A 63 -15.99 30.10 -6.57
C GLU A 63 -14.79 30.71 -7.30
N GLU A 64 -14.87 31.99 -7.68
CA GLU A 64 -13.75 32.71 -8.28
C GLU A 64 -12.54 32.74 -7.35
N ILE A 65 -12.75 33.10 -6.07
CA ILE A 65 -11.69 33.12 -5.04
C ILE A 65 -11.10 31.71 -4.88
N ALA A 66 -11.94 30.68 -4.73
CA ALA A 66 -11.46 29.30 -4.59
C ALA A 66 -10.60 28.86 -5.78
N ASN A 67 -11.06 29.13 -7.01
CA ASN A 67 -10.30 28.77 -8.20
C ASN A 67 -9.00 29.58 -8.33
N GLU A 68 -9.00 30.86 -7.96
CA GLU A 68 -7.79 31.67 -7.93
C GLU A 68 -6.76 31.11 -6.95
N LYS A 69 -7.18 30.79 -5.70
CA LYS A 69 -6.28 30.18 -4.70
C LYS A 69 -5.74 28.84 -5.16
N PHE A 70 -6.57 28.01 -5.80
CA PHE A 70 -6.13 26.74 -6.37
C PHE A 70 -5.10 26.93 -7.50
N CYS A 71 -5.33 27.87 -8.41
CA CYS A 71 -4.39 28.16 -9.50
C CYS A 71 -3.04 28.66 -8.96
N ARG A 72 -3.07 29.53 -7.94
CA ARG A 72 -1.84 30.00 -7.28
C ARG A 72 -1.09 28.85 -6.59
N LEU A 73 -1.79 28.01 -5.82
CA LEU A 73 -1.21 26.79 -5.23
C LEU A 73 -0.55 25.90 -6.28
N SER A 74 -1.20 25.72 -7.43
CA SER A 74 -0.70 24.86 -8.52
C SER A 74 0.58 25.39 -9.19
N SER A 75 0.88 26.68 -9.02
CA SER A 75 2.08 27.34 -9.55
C SER A 75 2.99 27.88 -8.44
N ASP A 76 2.76 27.45 -7.20
CA ASP A 76 3.53 27.87 -6.03
C ASP A 76 4.95 27.31 -6.08
N GLU A 77 5.95 28.17 -5.94
CA GLU A 77 7.36 27.76 -6.06
C GLU A 77 7.79 26.78 -4.97
N ASP A 78 7.29 26.94 -3.74
CA ASP A 78 7.60 26.05 -2.62
C ASP A 78 6.96 24.67 -2.80
N TRP A 79 5.73 24.63 -3.33
CA TRP A 79 5.05 23.40 -3.72
C TRP A 79 5.80 22.67 -4.83
N LEU A 80 6.13 23.37 -5.92
CA LEU A 80 6.83 22.78 -7.07
C LEU A 80 8.20 22.24 -6.66
N ALA A 81 8.95 22.98 -5.84
CA ALA A 81 10.23 22.52 -5.30
C ALA A 81 10.06 21.31 -4.37
N LEU A 82 8.97 21.24 -3.59
CA LEU A 82 8.67 20.09 -2.74
C LEU A 82 8.30 18.85 -3.59
N GLU A 83 7.51 19.04 -4.65
CA GLU A 83 7.15 17.98 -5.60
C GLU A 83 8.37 17.41 -6.31
N GLU A 84 9.24 18.27 -6.86
CA GLU A 84 10.49 17.87 -7.52
C GLU A 84 11.44 17.14 -6.56
N ALA A 85 11.57 17.63 -5.33
CA ALA A 85 12.41 16.98 -4.32
C ALA A 85 11.93 15.54 -4.03
N VAL A 86 10.62 15.30 -4.03
CA VAL A 86 10.05 13.96 -3.86
C VAL A 86 10.30 13.07 -5.07
N GLN A 87 10.35 13.61 -6.29
CA GLN A 87 10.73 12.81 -7.47
C GLN A 87 12.16 12.28 -7.38
N SER A 88 13.05 13.05 -6.73
CA SER A 88 14.45 12.69 -6.54
C SER A 88 14.68 11.71 -5.37
N GLY A 89 13.73 11.59 -4.44
CA GLY A 89 13.82 10.64 -3.33
C GLY A 89 12.97 10.99 -2.11
N SER A 90 13.31 10.41 -0.96
CA SER A 90 12.60 10.66 0.29
C SER A 90 12.96 12.04 0.87
N VAL A 91 11.95 12.87 1.12
CA VAL A 91 12.12 14.23 1.69
C VAL A 91 11.74 14.24 3.17
N SER A 92 12.62 14.75 4.02
CA SER A 92 12.33 14.95 5.44
C SER A 92 11.38 16.13 5.65
N GLY A 93 10.43 15.97 6.58
CA GLY A 93 9.48 17.03 6.91
C GLY A 93 8.47 17.37 5.81
N PHE A 94 8.27 16.48 4.81
CA PHE A 94 7.31 16.65 3.74
C PHE A 94 5.92 17.05 4.25
N GLY A 95 5.37 16.30 5.23
CA GLY A 95 4.04 16.55 5.78
C GLY A 95 3.90 17.96 6.38
N ARG A 96 4.91 18.41 7.14
CA ARG A 96 4.94 19.76 7.72
C ARG A 96 4.98 20.85 6.65
N ARG A 97 5.88 20.72 5.67
CA ARG A 97 6.03 21.70 4.57
C ARG A 97 4.75 21.80 3.76
N LEU A 98 4.21 20.65 3.34
CA LEU A 98 2.96 20.58 2.60
C LEU A 98 1.79 21.19 3.38
N SER A 99 1.67 20.87 4.67
CA SER A 99 0.61 21.45 5.53
C SER A 99 0.71 22.96 5.62
N SER A 100 1.93 23.50 5.72
CA SER A 100 2.15 24.94 5.77
C SER A 100 1.73 25.62 4.48
N ILE A 101 2.07 25.04 3.32
CA ILE A 101 1.69 25.57 2.01
C ILE A 101 0.15 25.56 1.87
N LEU A 102 -0.49 24.43 2.17
CA LEU A 102 -1.95 24.31 2.09
C LEU A 102 -2.64 25.33 3.02
N GLU A 103 -2.18 25.47 4.25
CA GLU A 103 -2.75 26.40 5.24
C GLU A 103 -2.68 27.86 4.79
N THR A 104 -1.60 28.27 4.10
CA THR A 104 -1.49 29.61 3.52
C THR A 104 -2.65 29.90 2.56
N TYR A 105 -2.88 29.04 1.56
CA TYR A 105 -3.94 29.26 0.56
C TYR A 105 -5.35 29.16 1.15
N PHE A 106 -5.50 28.29 2.14
CA PHE A 106 -6.73 28.05 2.88
C PHE A 106 -7.12 29.24 3.76
N SER A 107 -6.17 29.80 4.50
CA SER A 107 -6.38 31.03 5.29
C SER A 107 -6.58 32.27 4.43
N GLU A 108 -5.91 32.37 3.28
CA GLU A 108 -6.17 33.43 2.31
C GLU A 108 -7.60 33.39 1.78
N TYR A 109 -8.08 32.19 1.38
CA TYR A 109 -9.47 32.01 0.98
C TYR A 109 -10.43 32.45 2.09
N ASP A 110 -10.20 32.03 3.34
CA ASP A 110 -11.07 32.38 4.47
C ASP A 110 -11.14 33.89 4.67
N SER A 111 -9.99 34.57 4.56
CA SER A 111 -9.91 36.03 4.70
C SER A 111 -10.70 36.77 3.62
N GLU A 112 -10.58 36.35 2.36
CA GLU A 112 -11.28 36.97 1.23
C GLU A 112 -12.78 36.61 1.19
N ALA A 113 -13.13 35.41 1.63
CA ALA A 113 -14.51 34.92 1.60
C ALA A 113 -15.34 35.31 2.85
N THR A 114 -14.72 35.96 3.84
CA THR A 114 -15.32 36.22 5.16
C THR A 114 -16.68 36.94 5.11
N TYR A 115 -16.90 37.82 4.14
CA TYR A 115 -18.13 38.63 4.06
C TYR A 115 -19.30 37.99 3.31
N PHE A 116 -19.08 36.83 2.69
CA PHE A 116 -20.10 36.14 1.93
C PHE A 116 -20.96 35.22 2.81
N ASP A 117 -22.02 34.71 2.18
CA ASP A 117 -22.92 33.75 2.81
C ASP A 117 -22.13 32.54 3.36
N GLU A 118 -22.43 32.16 4.60
CA GLU A 118 -21.65 31.18 5.35
C GLU A 118 -21.74 29.78 4.74
N ASP A 119 -22.94 29.36 4.31
CA ASP A 119 -23.12 28.04 3.70
C ASP A 119 -22.38 27.97 2.37
N VAL A 120 -22.46 29.04 1.58
CA VAL A 120 -21.76 29.14 0.30
C VAL A 120 -20.25 29.11 0.47
N ARG A 121 -19.68 29.96 1.35
CA ARG A 121 -18.23 30.01 1.54
C ARG A 121 -17.69 28.70 2.09
N ASN A 122 -18.42 28.04 3.00
CA ASN A 122 -18.01 26.76 3.58
C ASN A 122 -18.08 25.62 2.53
N ALA A 123 -19.09 25.64 1.65
CA ALA A 123 -19.19 24.67 0.56
C ALA A 123 -18.04 24.84 -0.45
N LYS A 124 -17.73 26.08 -0.85
CA LYS A 124 -16.63 26.36 -1.79
C LYS A 124 -15.26 26.16 -1.15
N ARG A 125 -15.11 26.38 0.17
CA ARG A 125 -13.93 26.02 0.97
C ARG A 125 -13.60 24.53 0.86
N LYS A 126 -14.59 23.67 1.12
CA LYS A 126 -14.43 22.20 1.00
C LYS A 126 -14.09 21.77 -0.42
N HIS A 127 -14.63 22.46 -1.43
CA HIS A 127 -14.29 22.18 -2.82
C HIS A 127 -12.83 22.52 -3.13
N LEU A 128 -12.34 23.67 -2.67
CA LEU A 128 -10.91 24.04 -2.74
C LEU A 128 -10.03 23.01 -2.04
N GLU A 129 -10.41 22.61 -0.82
CA GLU A 129 -9.69 21.58 -0.06
C GLU A 129 -9.57 20.27 -0.83
N SER A 130 -10.68 19.76 -1.37
CA SER A 130 -10.69 18.54 -2.16
C SER A 130 -9.74 18.63 -3.37
N LYS A 131 -9.84 19.71 -4.16
CA LYS A 131 -8.97 19.89 -5.33
C LYS A 131 -7.50 20.01 -4.96
N ALA A 132 -7.18 20.74 -3.89
CA ALA A 132 -5.83 20.89 -3.41
C ALA A 132 -5.25 19.52 -2.98
N LEU A 133 -6.03 18.72 -2.24
CA LEU A 133 -5.63 17.38 -1.84
C LEU A 133 -5.42 16.46 -3.05
N ASP A 134 -6.29 16.53 -4.06
CA ASP A 134 -6.15 15.75 -5.29
C ASP A 134 -4.86 16.10 -6.05
N LEU A 135 -4.49 17.40 -6.08
CA LEU A 135 -3.24 17.88 -6.69
C LEU A 135 -2.00 17.30 -5.99
N VAL A 136 -2.00 17.29 -4.66
CA VAL A 136 -0.80 16.97 -3.87
C VAL A 136 -0.67 15.46 -3.56
N HIS A 137 -1.74 14.68 -3.75
CA HIS A 137 -1.79 13.26 -3.44
C HIS A 137 -0.77 12.39 -4.20
N PRO A 138 -0.51 12.60 -5.52
CA PRO A 138 0.50 11.84 -6.25
C PRO A 138 1.91 11.98 -5.65
N ALA A 139 2.29 13.17 -5.20
CA ALA A 139 3.59 13.39 -4.54
C ALA A 139 3.68 12.60 -3.23
N TYR A 140 2.61 12.58 -2.42
CA TYR A 140 2.56 11.76 -1.22
C TYR A 140 2.73 10.26 -1.52
N LEU A 141 2.07 9.73 -2.56
CA LEU A 141 2.24 8.33 -2.97
C LEU A 141 3.67 8.03 -3.44
N ASN A 142 4.31 8.96 -4.16
CA ASN A 142 5.71 8.82 -4.57
C ASN A 142 6.63 8.76 -3.35
N LEU A 143 6.44 9.63 -2.36
CA LEU A 143 7.20 9.61 -1.11
C LEU A 143 7.08 8.27 -0.38
N LEU A 144 5.86 7.74 -0.25
CA LEU A 144 5.65 6.40 0.33
C LEU A 144 6.35 5.31 -0.48
N GLY A 145 6.37 5.44 -1.81
CA GLY A 145 7.11 4.56 -2.71
C GLY A 145 8.61 4.54 -2.39
N HIS A 146 9.22 5.72 -2.21
CA HIS A 146 10.63 5.84 -1.84
C HIS A 146 10.93 5.28 -0.45
N LEU A 147 10.07 5.55 0.54
CA LEU A 147 10.21 4.98 1.88
C LEU A 147 10.16 3.46 1.85
N ARG A 148 9.20 2.88 1.10
CA ARG A 148 9.10 1.42 0.93
C ARG A 148 10.36 0.85 0.30
N PHE A 149 10.82 1.45 -0.80
CA PHE A 149 12.01 1.00 -1.52
C PHE A 149 13.24 1.01 -0.61
N LYS A 150 13.48 2.13 0.07
CA LYS A 150 14.60 2.28 1.02
C LYS A 150 14.53 1.25 2.15
N ALA A 151 13.36 1.06 2.76
CA ALA A 151 13.17 0.09 3.82
C ALA A 151 13.46 -1.34 3.35
N LEU A 152 13.04 -1.69 2.13
CA LEU A 152 13.28 -3.01 1.54
C LEU A 152 14.76 -3.25 1.21
N GLU A 153 15.47 -2.27 0.66
CA GLU A 153 16.91 -2.40 0.38
C GLU A 153 17.73 -2.49 1.68
N ASN A 154 17.35 -1.73 2.70
CA ASN A 154 17.93 -1.84 4.04
C ASN A 154 17.65 -3.22 4.67
N PHE A 155 16.46 -3.77 4.47
CA PHE A 155 16.14 -5.12 4.89
C PHE A 155 17.05 -6.17 4.24
N LYS A 156 17.22 -6.13 2.91
CA LYS A 156 18.06 -7.09 2.17
C LYS A 156 19.51 -7.07 2.67
N SER A 157 20.09 -5.89 2.76
CA SER A 157 21.47 -5.71 3.23
C SER A 157 21.67 -6.17 4.68
N ARG A 158 20.74 -5.82 5.59
CA ARG A 158 20.78 -6.30 6.99
C ARG A 158 20.65 -7.82 7.05
N LEU A 159 19.72 -8.43 6.31
CA LEU A 159 19.54 -9.87 6.30
C LEU A 159 20.81 -10.58 5.81
N GLU A 160 21.41 -10.10 4.72
CA GLU A 160 22.67 -10.65 4.21
C GLU A 160 23.83 -10.55 5.21
N GLN A 161 23.89 -9.47 6.00
CA GLN A 161 24.89 -9.30 7.05
C GLN A 161 24.65 -10.27 8.21
N MET A 162 23.43 -10.31 8.75
CA MET A 162 23.08 -11.17 9.89
C MET A 162 23.31 -12.66 9.58
N LEU A 163 23.06 -13.08 8.33
CA LEU A 163 23.33 -14.45 7.88
C LEU A 163 24.83 -14.80 7.83
N LYS A 164 25.73 -13.80 7.81
CA LYS A 164 27.18 -14.03 7.92
C LYS A 164 27.63 -14.16 9.38
N GLU A 165 26.92 -13.53 10.32
CA GLU A 165 27.27 -13.45 11.74
C GLU A 165 26.78 -14.66 12.57
N ALA A 166 26.30 -15.72 11.89
CA ALA A 166 25.90 -17.03 12.43
C ALA A 166 24.67 -17.02 13.37
N GLU A 167 23.89 -15.95 13.39
CA GLU A 167 22.55 -16.00 13.97
C GLU A 167 21.63 -16.90 13.12
N GLY A 168 20.75 -17.67 13.78
CA GLY A 168 19.87 -18.61 13.10
C GLY A 168 18.93 -17.93 12.10
N PHE A 169 18.73 -18.54 10.92
CA PHE A 169 18.03 -17.93 9.78
C PHE A 169 16.67 -17.30 10.15
N ALA A 170 15.80 -18.04 10.85
CA ALA A 170 14.47 -17.57 11.21
C ALA A 170 14.51 -16.40 12.21
N ALA A 171 15.45 -16.42 13.16
CA ALA A 171 15.63 -15.35 14.13
C ALA A 171 16.10 -14.05 13.44
N SER A 172 17.11 -14.14 12.57
CA SER A 172 17.60 -13.01 11.78
C SER A 172 16.51 -12.44 10.87
N ALA A 173 15.75 -13.30 10.18
CA ALA A 173 14.65 -12.87 9.32
C ALA A 173 13.56 -12.12 10.11
N ARG A 174 13.18 -12.61 11.29
CA ARG A 174 12.22 -11.93 12.19
C ARG A 174 12.74 -10.56 12.64
N ALA A 175 13.96 -10.51 13.18
CA ALA A 175 14.57 -9.28 13.67
C ALA A 175 14.71 -8.22 12.56
N CYS A 176 15.18 -8.62 11.38
CA CYS A 176 15.27 -7.74 10.22
C CYS A 176 13.88 -7.26 9.76
N THR A 177 12.87 -8.13 9.80
CA THR A 177 11.49 -7.75 9.44
C THR A 177 10.93 -6.73 10.40
N GLU A 178 11.02 -6.95 11.71
CA GLU A 178 10.56 -6.01 12.74
C GLU A 178 11.24 -4.66 12.62
N SER A 179 12.58 -4.66 12.44
CA SER A 179 13.36 -3.45 12.23
C SER A 179 12.95 -2.69 10.96
N CYS A 180 12.74 -3.40 9.85
CA CYS A 180 12.30 -2.81 8.58
C CYS A 180 10.90 -2.19 8.68
N MET A 181 9.95 -2.91 9.29
CA MET A 181 8.59 -2.41 9.49
C MET A 181 8.59 -1.18 10.41
N HIS A 182 9.38 -1.19 11.48
CA HIS A 182 9.52 -0.03 12.36
C HIS A 182 10.14 1.17 11.64
N GLU A 183 11.17 0.97 10.82
CA GLU A 183 11.79 2.05 10.03
C GLU A 183 10.80 2.68 9.04
N PHE A 184 9.99 1.85 8.38
CA PHE A 184 8.91 2.32 7.50
C PHE A 184 7.84 3.09 8.28
N ASP A 185 7.36 2.53 9.40
CA ASP A 185 6.33 3.14 10.25
C ASP A 185 6.82 4.47 10.83
N GLN A 186 8.09 4.58 11.23
CA GLN A 186 8.72 5.82 11.68
C GLN A 186 8.85 6.85 10.55
N GLY A 187 9.24 6.42 9.35
CA GLY A 187 9.27 7.27 8.16
C GLY A 187 7.88 7.82 7.82
N CYS A 188 6.84 7.02 8.03
CA CYS A 188 5.44 7.42 7.88
C CYS A 188 4.93 8.25 9.05
N ALA A 189 5.46 8.09 10.27
CA ALA A 189 5.07 8.92 11.42
C ALA A 189 5.40 10.41 11.19
N GLY A 190 6.42 10.73 10.39
CA GLY A 190 6.65 12.10 9.90
C GLY A 190 5.56 12.67 8.98
N LEU A 191 4.60 11.83 8.57
CA LEU A 191 3.42 12.16 7.74
C LEU A 191 2.09 12.04 8.53
N PHE A 192 2.07 11.23 9.60
CA PHE A 192 0.86 10.82 10.34
C PHE A 192 0.91 11.00 11.86
N SER A 193 1.99 11.54 12.41
CA SER A 193 2.20 11.61 13.86
C SER A 193 1.07 12.35 14.59
N SER A 194 0.69 11.76 15.72
CA SER A 194 -0.24 12.24 16.75
C SER A 194 0.21 13.51 17.49
N LEU A 195 1.30 14.15 17.06
CA LEU A 195 1.64 15.52 17.46
C LEU A 195 1.06 16.49 16.42
N PRO A 196 0.32 17.54 16.84
CA PRO A 196 -0.40 18.46 15.95
C PRO A 196 0.44 19.07 14.81
N ASP A 197 1.77 19.09 14.90
CA ASP A 197 2.64 19.87 14.00
C ASP A 197 3.39 19.07 12.92
N ALA A 198 3.13 17.76 12.78
CA ALA A 198 3.83 16.90 11.81
C ALA A 198 2.93 16.20 10.78
N ALA A 199 1.64 15.99 11.08
CA ALA A 199 0.70 15.37 10.16
C ALA A 199 0.26 16.34 9.06
N ILE A 200 -0.15 15.80 7.90
CA ILE A 200 -0.94 16.57 6.92
C ILE A 200 -2.29 16.85 7.57
N LYS A 201 -2.42 18.01 8.23
CA LYS A 201 -3.61 18.39 9.01
C LYS A 201 -4.90 18.28 8.18
N GLN A 202 -4.75 18.50 6.88
CA GLN A 202 -5.83 18.61 5.92
C GLN A 202 -6.30 17.25 5.36
N ALA A 203 -5.59 16.13 5.60
CA ALA A 203 -5.97 14.82 5.07
C ALA A 203 -5.63 13.62 5.98
N ASN A 204 -6.56 12.66 6.06
CA ASN A 204 -6.36 11.37 6.74
C ASN A 204 -6.00 10.27 5.72
N TRP A 205 -4.89 10.45 5.00
CA TRP A 205 -4.45 9.46 4.00
C TRP A 205 -3.93 8.18 4.69
N ASP A 206 -4.14 7.04 4.04
CA ASP A 206 -3.82 5.73 4.63
C ASP A 206 -2.60 5.09 3.95
N ALA A 207 -1.56 4.81 4.76
CA ALA A 207 -0.35 4.12 4.32
C ALA A 207 -0.46 2.58 4.41
N SER A 208 -1.56 2.03 4.92
CA SER A 208 -1.76 0.59 5.18
C SER A 208 -1.47 -0.27 3.95
N LYS A 209 -1.99 0.11 2.77
CA LYS A 209 -1.79 -0.65 1.52
C LYS A 209 -0.33 -0.73 1.11
N VAL A 210 0.44 0.35 1.31
CA VAL A 210 1.87 0.37 1.00
C VAL A 210 2.64 -0.44 2.03
N ARG A 211 2.26 -0.36 3.30
CA ARG A 211 2.80 -1.17 4.40
C ARG A 211 2.58 -2.66 4.21
N GLU A 212 1.38 -3.07 3.81
CA GLU A 212 1.05 -4.46 3.48
C GLU A 212 1.84 -4.95 2.27
N LYS A 213 2.04 -4.09 1.27
CA LYS A 213 2.88 -4.42 0.13
C LYS A 213 4.35 -4.61 0.55
N LEU A 214 4.88 -3.74 1.42
CA LEU A 214 6.22 -3.92 1.99
C LEU A 214 6.34 -5.27 2.67
N ARG A 215 5.35 -5.64 3.50
CA ARG A 215 5.37 -6.92 4.20
C ARG A 215 5.41 -8.11 3.24
N ARG A 216 4.58 -8.09 2.20
CA ARG A 216 4.59 -9.14 1.16
C ARG A 216 5.91 -9.23 0.41
N ASP A 217 6.52 -8.08 0.08
CA ASP A 217 7.82 -8.04 -0.61
C ASP A 217 8.94 -8.59 0.29
N ILE A 218 8.91 -8.30 1.60
CA ILE A 218 9.81 -8.89 2.61
C ILE A 218 9.63 -10.40 2.70
N ASP A 219 8.40 -10.88 2.89
CA ASP A 219 8.10 -12.30 3.04
C ASP A 219 8.53 -13.08 1.79
N ALA A 220 8.28 -12.54 0.59
CA ALA A 220 8.74 -13.12 -0.67
C ALA A 220 10.27 -13.20 -0.77
N HIS A 221 10.99 -12.16 -0.33
CA HIS A 221 12.44 -12.18 -0.31
C HIS A 221 12.99 -13.19 0.70
N ILE A 222 12.40 -13.28 1.89
CA ILE A 222 12.77 -14.29 2.91
C ILE A 222 12.63 -15.69 2.33
N LEU A 223 11.51 -16.00 1.67
CA LEU A 223 11.30 -17.30 1.02
C LEU A 223 12.38 -17.59 -0.03
N SER A 224 12.67 -16.62 -0.90
CA SER A 224 13.71 -16.78 -1.93
C SER A 224 15.10 -17.03 -1.34
N VAL A 225 15.49 -16.30 -0.30
CA VAL A 225 16.80 -16.49 0.37
C VAL A 225 16.83 -17.82 1.10
N ARG A 226 15.72 -18.21 1.74
CA ARG A 226 15.56 -19.49 2.43
C ARG A 226 15.82 -20.65 1.48
N ASP A 227 15.15 -20.67 0.33
CA ASP A 227 15.23 -21.75 -0.64
C ASP A 227 16.64 -21.83 -1.26
N ALA A 228 17.28 -20.69 -1.52
CA ALA A 228 18.65 -20.64 -1.99
C ALA A 228 19.64 -21.20 -0.96
N LYS A 229 19.49 -20.81 0.32
CA LYS A 229 20.37 -21.27 1.42
C LYS A 229 20.19 -22.76 1.73
N LEU A 230 18.96 -23.26 1.69
CA LEU A 230 18.69 -24.68 1.85
C LEU A 230 19.30 -25.49 0.71
N SER A 231 19.18 -25.00 -0.54
CA SER A 231 19.81 -25.64 -1.70
C SER A 231 21.35 -25.67 -1.60
N GLU A 232 21.96 -24.58 -1.13
CA GLU A 232 23.40 -24.49 -0.84
C GLU A 232 23.83 -25.52 0.22
N LEU A 233 23.05 -25.65 1.31
CA LEU A 233 23.32 -26.63 2.36
C LEU A 233 23.19 -28.07 1.83
N VAL A 234 22.15 -28.40 1.09
CA VAL A 234 21.98 -29.73 0.49
C VAL A 234 23.20 -30.08 -0.37
N ALA A 235 23.58 -29.20 -1.31
CA ALA A 235 24.73 -29.43 -2.18
C ALA A 235 26.03 -29.62 -1.38
N ARG A 236 26.24 -28.84 -0.31
CA ARG A 236 27.41 -28.96 0.56
C ARG A 236 27.49 -30.33 1.24
N TYR A 237 26.37 -30.84 1.74
CA TYR A 237 26.33 -32.15 2.42
C TYR A 237 26.38 -33.32 1.44
N GLU A 238 25.79 -33.19 0.26
CA GLU A 238 25.97 -34.14 -0.86
C GLU A 238 27.43 -34.23 -1.29
N GLU A 239 28.13 -33.10 -1.39
CA GLU A 239 29.55 -33.06 -1.71
C GLU A 239 30.42 -33.66 -0.58
N LYS A 240 30.10 -33.38 0.68
CA LYS A 240 30.75 -34.01 1.83
C LYS A 240 30.59 -35.53 1.80
N LEU A 241 29.38 -36.02 1.55
CA LEU A 241 29.10 -37.46 1.40
C LEU A 241 29.86 -38.05 0.21
N ARG A 242 29.96 -37.32 -0.90
CA ARG A 242 30.75 -37.74 -2.06
C ARG A 242 32.20 -37.99 -1.71
N GLN A 243 32.82 -37.07 -0.99
CA GLN A 243 34.22 -37.17 -0.56
C GLN A 243 34.42 -38.33 0.43
N LEU A 244 33.51 -38.51 1.38
CA LEU A 244 33.63 -39.55 2.42
C LEU A 244 33.29 -40.97 1.94
N LEU A 245 32.52 -41.11 0.85
CA LEU A 245 32.07 -42.41 0.36
C LEU A 245 32.79 -42.88 -0.90
N CYS A 246 33.14 -42.01 -1.85
CA CYS A 246 33.69 -42.46 -3.15
C CYS A 246 35.01 -43.21 -3.00
N GLU A 247 36.06 -42.56 -2.51
CA GLU A 247 37.41 -43.17 -2.44
C GLU A 247 37.46 -44.40 -1.52
N PRO A 248 36.81 -44.39 -0.33
CA PRO A 248 36.84 -45.57 0.53
C PRO A 248 36.06 -46.75 -0.04
N VAL A 249 34.97 -46.51 -0.79
CA VAL A 249 34.22 -47.58 -1.45
C VAL A 249 35.04 -48.19 -2.60
N GLU A 250 35.73 -47.38 -3.41
CA GLU A 250 36.65 -47.86 -4.44
C GLU A 250 37.77 -48.72 -3.82
N SER A 251 38.40 -48.22 -2.76
CA SER A 251 39.46 -48.95 -2.04
C SER A 251 38.98 -50.30 -1.49
N LEU A 252 37.73 -50.38 -1.02
CA LEU A 252 37.12 -51.62 -0.53
C LEU A 252 36.83 -52.62 -1.67
N PHE A 253 36.53 -52.13 -2.87
CA PHE A 253 36.38 -52.97 -4.06
C PHE A 253 37.73 -53.50 -4.54
N ASP A 254 38.78 -52.66 -4.56
CA ASP A 254 40.14 -53.06 -4.95
C ASP A 254 40.74 -54.12 -4.01
N ALA A 255 40.54 -53.97 -2.70
CA ALA A 255 41.02 -54.93 -1.70
C ALA A 255 40.35 -56.32 -1.83
N ALA A 256 39.11 -56.36 -2.35
CA ALA A 256 38.34 -57.57 -2.64
C ALA A 256 38.31 -58.60 -1.49
N GLY A 257 38.15 -58.13 -0.26
CA GLY A 257 38.02 -58.97 0.93
C GLY A 257 36.70 -59.74 0.98
N ARG A 258 36.67 -60.82 1.78
CA ARG A 258 35.43 -61.60 2.01
C ARG A 258 34.32 -60.78 2.66
N ASP A 259 34.68 -59.69 3.33
CA ASP A 259 33.80 -58.79 4.08
C ASP A 259 33.51 -57.45 3.37
N THR A 260 33.96 -57.25 2.11
CA THR A 260 33.81 -55.99 1.37
C THR A 260 32.40 -55.40 1.47
N TRP A 261 31.36 -56.17 1.19
CA TRP A 261 29.97 -55.69 1.25
C TRP A 261 29.49 -55.34 2.67
N ALA A 262 29.98 -56.03 3.69
CA ALA A 262 29.67 -55.71 5.07
C ALA A 262 30.34 -54.39 5.49
N SER A 263 31.59 -54.19 5.07
CA SER A 263 32.36 -52.96 5.28
C SER A 263 31.73 -51.76 4.57
N ILE A 264 31.30 -51.91 3.31
CA ILE A 264 30.57 -50.86 2.56
C ILE A 264 29.26 -50.49 3.27
N ARG A 265 28.46 -51.47 3.72
CA ARG A 265 27.21 -51.17 4.46
C ARG A 265 27.46 -50.42 5.76
N LYS A 266 28.51 -50.80 6.50
CA LYS A 266 28.89 -50.13 7.75
C LYS A 266 29.35 -48.69 7.51
N LEU A 267 30.18 -48.48 6.47
CA LEU A 267 30.64 -47.17 6.06
C LEU A 267 29.47 -46.28 5.61
N LEU A 268 28.63 -46.77 4.69
CA LEU A 268 27.45 -46.04 4.20
C LEU A 268 26.56 -45.60 5.36
N ARG A 269 26.23 -46.52 6.28
CA ARG A 269 25.40 -46.20 7.44
C ARG A 269 26.04 -45.10 8.30
N ARG A 270 27.31 -45.27 8.67
CA ARG A 270 28.03 -44.33 9.55
C ARG A 270 28.09 -42.93 8.94
N GLU A 271 28.58 -42.80 7.71
CA GLU A 271 28.77 -41.47 7.10
C GLU A 271 27.42 -40.81 6.79
N THR A 272 26.42 -41.58 6.37
CA THR A 272 25.07 -41.04 6.10
C THR A 272 24.39 -40.56 7.37
N GLU A 273 24.42 -41.34 8.46
CA GLU A 273 23.80 -40.95 9.74
C GLU A 273 24.49 -39.72 10.33
N THR A 274 25.82 -39.65 10.29
CA THR A 274 26.57 -38.46 10.71
C THR A 274 26.19 -37.22 9.88
N ALA A 275 26.19 -37.33 8.55
CA ALA A 275 25.82 -36.22 7.67
C ALA A 275 24.36 -35.77 7.88
N VAL A 276 23.43 -36.71 8.08
CA VAL A 276 22.02 -36.42 8.36
C VAL A 276 21.84 -35.71 9.70
N LEU A 277 22.56 -36.11 10.75
CA LEU A 277 22.50 -35.44 12.06
C LEU A 277 23.05 -34.02 12.02
N GLU A 278 24.20 -33.83 11.40
CA GLU A 278 24.80 -32.51 11.20
C GLU A 278 23.92 -31.60 10.33
N PHE A 279 23.37 -32.14 9.24
CA PHE A 279 22.46 -31.42 8.36
C PHE A 279 21.17 -31.05 9.09
N SER A 280 20.56 -31.98 9.85
CA SER A 280 19.39 -31.71 10.68
C SER A 280 19.66 -30.58 11.68
N THR A 281 20.85 -30.53 12.26
CA THR A 281 21.27 -29.45 13.16
C THR A 281 21.39 -28.13 12.40
N ALA A 282 21.99 -28.14 11.21
CA ALA A 282 22.17 -26.95 10.38
C ALA A 282 20.82 -26.34 9.92
N ILE A 283 19.84 -27.17 9.53
CA ILE A 283 18.53 -26.70 9.07
C ILE A 283 17.57 -26.36 10.22
N SER A 284 17.88 -26.70 11.48
CA SER A 284 17.01 -26.41 12.63
C SER A 284 16.66 -24.93 12.78
N SER A 285 17.60 -24.05 12.41
CA SER A 285 17.43 -22.59 12.50
C SER A 285 16.46 -22.00 11.47
N PHE A 286 16.01 -22.79 10.50
CA PHE A 286 15.13 -22.36 9.42
C PHE A 286 13.63 -22.53 9.75
N GLU A 287 13.30 -23.16 10.89
CA GLU A 287 11.91 -23.38 11.35
C GLU A 287 11.00 -23.97 10.27
N LEU A 288 11.51 -24.99 9.58
CA LEU A 288 10.77 -25.72 8.55
C LEU A 288 9.71 -26.62 9.17
N ASP A 289 8.68 -26.92 8.40
CA ASP A 289 7.68 -27.90 8.78
C ASP A 289 8.28 -29.32 8.76
N GLN A 290 7.75 -30.18 9.64
CA GLN A 290 8.22 -31.55 9.81
C GLN A 290 8.26 -32.37 8.51
N PRO A 291 7.25 -32.34 7.61
CA PRO A 291 7.33 -33.11 6.37
C PRO A 291 8.41 -32.61 5.41
N THR A 292 8.64 -31.30 5.33
CA THR A 292 9.76 -30.75 4.55
C THR A 292 11.11 -31.22 5.10
N ILE A 293 11.30 -31.19 6.43
CA ILE A 293 12.52 -31.70 7.08
C ILE A 293 12.74 -33.17 6.73
N GLU A 294 11.73 -34.01 6.90
CA GLU A 294 11.81 -35.44 6.62
C GLU A 294 12.15 -35.74 5.15
N SER A 295 11.53 -35.01 4.22
CA SER A 295 11.82 -35.11 2.79
C SER A 295 13.28 -34.77 2.48
N MET A 296 13.83 -33.70 3.07
CA MET A 296 15.22 -33.29 2.84
C MET A 296 16.22 -34.30 3.43
N LEU A 297 15.95 -34.81 4.64
CA LEU A 297 16.78 -35.85 5.25
C LEU A 297 16.74 -37.15 4.44
N GLN A 298 15.57 -37.51 3.91
CA GLN A 298 15.44 -38.69 3.05
C GLN A 298 16.19 -38.50 1.72
N GLY A 299 16.12 -37.32 1.11
CA GLY A 299 16.88 -36.98 -0.09
C GLY A 299 18.40 -37.21 0.08
N LEU A 300 18.97 -36.78 1.21
CA LEU A 300 20.38 -37.04 1.55
C LEU A 300 20.70 -38.53 1.70
N ARG A 301 19.82 -39.31 2.34
CA ARG A 301 19.98 -40.76 2.48
C ARG A 301 19.96 -41.46 1.13
N ASP A 302 19.04 -41.05 0.26
CA ASP A 302 18.89 -41.60 -1.08
C ASP A 302 20.09 -41.22 -1.96
N TYR A 303 20.59 -39.99 -1.85
CA TYR A 303 21.81 -39.56 -2.52
C TYR A 303 23.01 -40.44 -2.12
N ALA A 304 23.25 -40.64 -0.82
CA ALA A 304 24.35 -41.48 -0.33
C ALA A 304 24.24 -42.93 -0.84
N ARG A 305 23.03 -43.50 -0.83
CA ARG A 305 22.77 -44.84 -1.37
C ARG A 305 23.05 -44.91 -2.86
N ASN A 306 22.57 -43.94 -3.63
CA ASN A 306 22.74 -43.87 -5.07
C ASN A 306 24.22 -43.72 -5.47
N LEU A 307 24.99 -42.99 -4.67
CA LEU A 307 26.44 -42.85 -4.86
C LEU A 307 27.16 -44.20 -4.75
N VAL A 308 26.88 -44.99 -3.71
CA VAL A 308 27.46 -46.33 -3.54
C VAL A 308 27.03 -47.27 -4.66
N VAL A 309 25.75 -47.23 -5.07
CA VAL A 309 25.25 -48.01 -6.21
C VAL A 309 25.97 -47.64 -7.50
N LYS A 310 26.18 -46.34 -7.75
CA LYS A 310 26.92 -45.85 -8.90
C LYS A 310 28.36 -46.38 -8.89
N LYS A 311 29.06 -46.29 -7.76
CA LYS A 311 30.42 -46.83 -7.61
C LYS A 311 30.50 -48.33 -7.81
N ALA A 312 29.56 -49.08 -7.25
CA ALA A 312 29.48 -50.52 -7.48
C ALA A 312 29.29 -50.90 -8.95
N ARG A 313 28.49 -50.11 -9.70
CA ARG A 313 28.31 -50.31 -11.15
C ARG A 313 29.56 -49.96 -11.95
N GLU A 314 30.26 -48.88 -11.57
CA GLU A 314 31.52 -48.47 -12.19
C GLU A 314 32.58 -49.57 -12.03
N GLU A 315 32.75 -50.12 -10.82
CA GLU A 315 33.70 -51.20 -10.57
C GLU A 315 33.29 -52.53 -11.24
N ALA A 316 31.99 -52.83 -11.29
CA ALA A 316 31.50 -53.99 -12.06
C ALA A 316 31.84 -53.89 -13.56
N GLY A 317 31.86 -52.68 -14.12
CA GLY A 317 32.28 -52.44 -15.50
C GLY A 317 33.76 -52.70 -15.77
N LYS A 318 34.62 -52.60 -14.74
CA LYS A 318 36.06 -52.82 -14.81
C LYS A 318 36.48 -54.27 -14.61
N VAL A 319 35.53 -55.18 -14.35
CA VAL A 319 35.81 -56.59 -14.00
C VAL A 319 36.71 -57.29 -15.02
N LEU A 320 36.51 -57.10 -16.33
CA LEU A 320 37.33 -57.74 -17.35
C LEU A 320 38.80 -57.27 -17.34
N ILE A 321 39.07 -56.05 -16.88
CA ILE A 321 40.43 -55.51 -16.74
C ILE A 321 41.05 -56.10 -15.47
N LEU A 322 40.33 -56.04 -14.36
CA LEU A 322 40.77 -56.58 -13.06
C LEU A 322 41.02 -58.10 -13.10
N MET A 323 40.30 -58.84 -13.95
CA MET A 323 40.52 -60.26 -14.18
C MET A 323 41.78 -60.57 -15.01
N LYS A 324 42.31 -59.60 -15.76
CA LYS A 324 43.58 -59.73 -16.50
C LYS A 324 44.79 -59.34 -15.64
N ASP A 325 44.59 -58.44 -14.68
CA ASP A 325 45.64 -57.95 -13.78
C ASP A 325 45.87 -58.87 -12.55
N ARG A 326 44.99 -59.85 -12.32
CA ARG A 326 45.11 -60.91 -11.30
C ARG A 326 45.68 -62.20 -11.88
#